data_AF-A0A948XMI4-F1
#
_entry.id   AF-A0A948XMI4-F1
#
_cell.length_a   1.000
_cell.length_b   1.000
_cell.length_c   1.000
_cell.angle_alpha   90.00
_cell.angle_beta   90.00
_cell.angle_gamma   90.00
#
_symmetry.space_group_name_H-M   'P 1'
#
loop_
_entity.id
_entity.type
_entity.pdbx_description
1 polymer ?
#
loop_
_entity_poly.entity_id
_entity_poly.type
_entity_poly.pdbx_seq_one_letter_code
_entity_poly.pdbx_strand_id
1 'polypeptide(L)' 'MTDTIFALATPPGRGAIAILRVSGPGTDAALSALGAGDLKPRQASLRDLSHDGRPIDQALVLRFPAPNSYTGEDCA' A
#
# COMPACT_ATOMS: atom_id res chain seq x y z
N MET A 1 -1.78 -17.27 12.62
CA MET A 1 -2.02 -16.25 11.58
C MET A 1 -0.98 -15.17 11.78
N THR A 2 -0.33 -14.74 10.71
CA THR A 2 0.67 -13.65 10.75
C THR A 2 -0.04 -12.30 10.71
N ASP A 3 0.45 -11.33 11.48
CA ASP A 3 -0.07 -9.97 11.46
C ASP A 3 0.22 -9.27 10.12
N THR A 4 -0.57 -8.24 9.81
CA THR A 4 -0.25 -7.34 8.69
C THR A 4 0.61 -6.19 9.20
N ILE A 5 1.80 -6.04 8.63
CA ILE A 5 2.78 -5.04 9.03
C ILE A 5 2.90 -3.94 7.98
N PHE A 6 3.30 -2.75 8.41
CA PHE A 6 3.64 -1.65 7.51
C PHE A 6 4.86 -0.88 8.01
N ALA A 7 5.60 -0.26 7.09
CA ALA A 7 6.75 0.58 7.43
C ALA A 7 7.06 1.58 6.31
N LEU A 8 7.73 2.68 6.68
CA LEU A 8 8.39 3.56 5.72
C LEU A 8 9.58 2.82 5.09
N ALA A 9 9.58 2.67 3.78
CA ALA A 9 10.61 1.96 3.00
C ALA A 9 11.70 2.90 2.45
N THR A 10 11.51 4.22 2.56
CA THR A 10 12.50 5.25 2.18
C THR A 10 13.15 5.88 3.42
N PRO A 11 14.36 6.45 3.33
CA PRO A 11 14.98 7.17 4.44
C PRO A 11 14.11 8.33 4.95
N PRO A 12 14.17 8.66 6.26
CA PRO A 12 13.47 9.81 6.81
C PRO A 12 14.07 11.12 6.29
N GLY A 13 13.22 12.13 6.06
CA GLY A 13 13.65 13.46 5.63
C GLY A 13 12.70 14.06 4.60
N ARG A 14 13.14 15.16 3.98
CA ARG A 14 12.42 15.79 2.88
C ARG A 14 12.92 15.20 1.56
N GLY A 15 12.00 14.63 0.79
CA GLY A 15 12.24 14.14 -0.57
C GLY A 15 11.01 14.39 -1.43
N ALA A 16 11.13 14.23 -2.74
CA ALA A 16 10.01 14.36 -3.66
C ALA A 16 8.98 13.22 -3.49
N ILE A 17 9.42 12.05 -3.04
CA ILE A 17 8.61 10.84 -2.88
C ILE A 17 9.02 10.14 -1.59
N ALA A 18 8.04 9.60 -0.86
CA ALA A 18 8.22 8.63 0.20
C ALA A 18 7.47 7.34 -0.15
N ILE A 19 8.02 6.17 0.22
CA ILE A 19 7.37 4.88 -0.02
C ILE A 19 7.00 4.28 1.33
N LEU A 20 5.73 3.93 1.50
CA LEU A 20 5.28 3.04 2.57
C LEU A 20 5.01 1.67 1.94
N ARG A 21 5.40 0.61 2.64
CA ARG A 21 5.09 -0.77 2.25
C ARG A 21 4.20 -1.41 3.32
N VAL A 22 3.19 -2.16 2.89
CA VAL A 22 2.38 -3.04 3.72
C VAL A 22 2.61 -4.50 3.28
N SER A 23 2.59 -5.45 4.23
CA SER A 23 2.73 -6.89 3.98
C SER A 23 1.85 -7.69 4.93
N GLY A 24 1.15 -8.68 4.42
CA GLY A 24 0.37 -9.64 5.22
C GLY A 24 -1.08 -9.79 4.73
N PRO A 25 -1.88 -10.63 5.41
CA PRO A 25 -3.22 -11.01 4.95
C PRO A 25 -4.24 -9.86 4.90
N GLY A 26 -3.96 -8.73 5.56
CA GLY A 26 -4.81 -7.54 5.61
C GLY A 26 -4.46 -6.47 4.58
N THR A 27 -3.50 -6.71 3.68
CA THR A 27 -3.05 -5.71 2.69
C THR A 27 -4.20 -5.15 1.85
N ASP A 28 -5.02 -6.01 1.24
CA ASP A 28 -6.12 -5.55 0.37
C ASP A 28 -7.18 -4.79 1.18
N ALA A 29 -7.46 -5.20 2.43
CA ALA A 29 -8.38 -4.49 3.31
C ALA A 29 -7.85 -3.11 3.70
N ALA A 30 -6.56 -2.99 3.98
CA ALA A 30 -5.91 -1.71 4.27
C ALA A 30 -5.96 -0.77 3.06
N LEU A 31 -5.71 -1.29 1.86
CA LEU A 31 -5.84 -0.53 0.62
C LEU A 31 -7.28 -0.03 0.40
N SER A 32 -8.27 -0.89 0.55
CA SER A 32 -9.68 -0.50 0.45
C SER A 32 -10.08 0.55 1.48
N ALA A 33 -9.61 0.43 2.72
CA ALA A 33 -9.87 1.41 3.79
C ALA A 33 -9.24 2.79 3.50
N LEU A 34 -8.19 2.85 2.66
CA LEU A 34 -7.56 4.08 2.19
C LEU A 34 -8.18 4.63 0.89
N GLY A 35 -9.23 4.00 0.34
CA GLY A 35 -9.81 4.37 -0.95
C GLY A 35 -9.02 3.86 -2.17
N ALA A 36 -8.07 2.95 -1.96
CA ALA A 36 -7.18 2.40 -2.98
C ALA A 36 -7.49 0.94 -3.34
N GLY A 37 -8.76 0.54 -3.33
CA GLY A 37 -9.22 -0.80 -3.73
C GLY A 37 -9.10 -1.08 -5.24
N ASP A 38 -9.48 -2.31 -5.62
CA ASP A 38 -9.60 -2.78 -7.01
C ASP A 38 -8.37 -2.53 -7.89
N LEU A 39 -7.18 -2.74 -7.33
CA LEU A 39 -5.92 -2.59 -8.04
C LEU A 39 -5.59 -3.81 -8.89
N LYS A 40 -5.16 -3.55 -10.14
CA LYS A 40 -4.56 -4.58 -10.98
C LYS A 40 -3.19 -4.97 -10.41
N PRO A 41 -2.92 -6.27 -10.19
CA PRO A 41 -1.61 -6.73 -9.74
C PRO A 41 -0.47 -6.17 -10.58
N ARG A 42 0.56 -5.63 -9.94
CA ARG A 42 1.80 -5.12 -10.56
C ARG A 42 1.58 -3.98 -11.55
N GLN A 43 0.47 -3.24 -11.41
CA GLN A 43 0.21 -2.04 -12.18
C GLN A 43 0.08 -0.82 -11.26
N ALA A 44 0.89 0.20 -11.52
CA ALA A 44 0.79 1.47 -10.81
C ALA A 44 -0.56 2.15 -11.12
N SER A 45 -1.24 2.58 -10.06
CA SER A 45 -2.53 3.25 -10.15
C SER A 45 -2.48 4.54 -9.34
N LEU A 46 -2.81 5.67 -9.96
CA LEU A 46 -3.00 6.93 -9.24
C LEU A 46 -4.29 6.84 -8.40
N ARG A 47 -4.20 7.18 -7.11
CA ARG A 47 -5.31 7.13 -6.16
C ARG A 47 -5.28 8.35 -5.26
N ASP A 48 -6.46 8.89 -4.98
CA ASP A 48 -6.66 9.85 -3.91
C ASP A 48 -6.90 9.05 -2.62
N LEU A 49 -5.94 9.09 -1.71
CA LEU A 49 -5.99 8.39 -0.44
C LEU A 49 -6.81 9.21 0.55
N SER A 50 -7.71 8.52 1.26
CA SER A 50 -8.52 9.13 2.30
C SER A 50 -8.83 8.15 3.42
N HIS A 51 -9.13 8.66 4.60
CA HIS A 51 -9.62 7.85 5.72
C HIS A 51 -10.72 8.62 6.44
N ASP A 52 -11.84 7.95 6.72
CA ASP A 52 -13.04 8.54 7.33
C ASP A 52 -13.50 9.84 6.63
N GLY A 53 -13.45 9.84 5.30
CA GLY A 53 -13.84 10.98 4.45
C GLY A 53 -12.85 12.15 4.46
N ARG A 54 -11.70 12.02 5.14
CA ARG A 54 -10.65 13.05 5.16
C ARG A 54 -9.57 12.71 4.15
N PRO A 55 -9.20 13.65 3.25
CA PRO A 55 -8.10 13.43 2.32
C PRO A 55 -6.78 13.31 3.07
N ILE A 56 -5.94 12.37 2.64
CA ILE A 56 -4.59 12.16 3.16
C ILE A 56 -3.58 12.69 2.14
N ASP A 57 -3.57 12.12 0.94
CA ASP A 57 -2.63 12.46 -0.13
C ASP A 57 -3.09 11.87 -1.47
N GLN A 58 -2.46 12.27 -2.58
CA GLN A 58 -2.57 11.59 -3.86
C GLN A 58 -1.31 10.78 -4.14
N ALA A 59 -1.46 9.46 -4.31
CA ALA A 59 -0.33 8.54 -4.39
C ALA A 59 -0.44 7.57 -5.57
N LEU A 60 0.72 7.07 -6.01
CA LEU A 60 0.78 5.86 -6.82
C LEU A 60 0.76 4.64 -5.90
N VAL A 61 -0.22 3.77 -6.11
CA VAL A 61 -0.39 2.53 -5.34
C VAL A 61 -0.20 1.33 -6.26
N LEU A 62 0.57 0.35 -5.80
CA LEU A 62 0.86 -0.88 -6.51
C LEU A 62 0.48 -2.06 -5.62
N ARG A 63 -0.19 -3.07 -6.18
CA ARG A 63 -0.53 -4.30 -5.46
C ARG A 63 0.34 -5.46 -5.95
N PHE A 64 0.95 -6.20 -5.03
CA PHE A 64 1.75 -7.38 -5.29
C PHE A 64 1.15 -8.59 -4.55
N PRO A 65 0.26 -9.36 -5.18
CA PRO A 65 -0.33 -10.52 -4.54
C PRO A 65 0.69 -11.65 -4.34
N ALA A 66 0.51 -12.39 -3.25
CA ALA A 66 1.22 -13.62 -2.95
C ALA A 66 1.07 -14.67 -4.09
N PRO A 67 2.02 -15.60 -4.23
CA PRO A 67 3.29 -15.70 -3.52
C PRO A 67 4.39 -14.80 -4.12
N ASN A 68 4.05 -14.07 -5.18
CA ASN A 68 5.03 -13.41 -6.04
C ASN A 68 5.28 -11.95 -5.62
N SER A 69 5.63 -11.76 -4.34
CA SER A 69 5.95 -10.48 -3.72
C SER A 69 7.32 -10.53 -3.04
N TYR A 70 7.76 -9.43 -2.41
CA TYR A 70 9.05 -9.40 -1.70
C TYR A 70 9.09 -10.33 -0.49
N THR A 71 8.02 -10.38 0.30
CA THR A 71 7.93 -11.21 1.52
C THR A 71 7.32 -12.59 1.25
N GLY A 72 6.74 -12.81 0.07
CA GLY A 72 5.94 -13.99 -0.25
C GLY A 72 4.47 -13.87 0.18
N GLU A 73 4.11 -12.82 0.90
CA GLU A 73 2.73 -12.49 1.32
C GLU A 73 2.11 -11.44 0.40
N ASP A 74 0.83 -11.09 0.58
CA ASP A 74 0.26 -9.95 -0.14
C ASP A 74 0.95 -8.65 0.31
N CYS A 75 1.48 -7.89 -0.64
CA CYS A 75 2.14 -6.61 -0.41
C CYS A 75 1.53 -5.47 -1.22
N ALA A 76 1.70 -4.25 -0.73
CA ALA A 76 1.49 -3.02 -1.48
C ALA A 76 2.50 -1.95 -1.07
#